data_AF-A0A2V8GG73-F1
#
_entry.id   AF-A0A2V8GG73-F1
#
_cell.length_a   1.000
_cell.length_b   1.000
_cell.length_c   1.000
_cell.angle_alpha   90.00
_cell.angle_beta   90.00
_cell.angle_gamma   90.00
#
_symmetry.space_group_name_H-M   'P 1'
#
loop_
_entity.id
_entity.type
_entity.pdbx_description
1 polymer ?
#
loop_
_entity_poly.entity_id
_entity_poly.type
_entity_poly.pdbx_seq_one_letter_code
_entity_poly.pdbx_strand_id
1 'polypeptide(L)' 'MRVLTNLSFFRNGVRVYETPLIEARDLTAPDRHGAVFQLDVPASALQPGYYTCQVNVIDDAAGAFAFPRLVLYVAR' A
#
# COMPACT_ATOMS: atom_id res chain seq x y z
N MET A 1 -12.17 7.79 12.82
CA MET A 1 -10.94 7.21 12.26
C MET A 1 -10.74 7.85 10.89
N ARG A 2 -9.50 8.15 10.50
CA ARG A 2 -9.22 8.54 9.12
C ARG A 2 -7.86 7.96 8.75
N VAL A 3 -7.90 6.97 7.86
CA VAL A 3 -6.71 6.22 7.45
C VAL A 3 -6.51 6.40 5.96
N LEU A 4 -5.34 6.90 5.58
CA LEU A 4 -4.92 7.03 4.19
C LEU A 4 -3.89 5.95 3.89
N THR A 5 -3.99 5.35 2.70
CA THR A 5 -3.04 4.32 2.26
C THR A 5 -2.76 4.36 0.77
N ASN A 6 -1.54 3.98 0.42
CA ASN A 6 -1.17 3.60 -0.95
C ASN A 6 -0.07 2.52 -0.91
N LEU A 7 0.20 1.92 -2.08
CA LEU A 7 1.34 1.01 -2.27
C LEU A 7 2.42 1.71 -3.07
N SER A 8 3.67 1.55 -2.63
CA SER A 8 4.86 2.02 -3.34
C SER A 8 5.75 0.83 -3.71
N PHE A 9 6.19 0.79 -4.96
CA PHE A 9 7.06 -0.25 -5.49
C PHE A 9 8.45 0.30 -5.75
N PHE A 10 9.45 -0.34 -5.16
CA PHE A 10 10.85 0.04 -5.30
C PHE A 10 11.63 -1.06 -6.02
N ARG A 11 12.53 -0.66 -6.92
CA ARG A 11 13.51 -1.54 -7.54
C ARG A 11 14.89 -0.90 -7.36
N ASN A 12 15.84 -1.65 -6.80
CA ASN A 12 17.18 -1.17 -6.50
C ASN A 12 17.19 0.13 -5.66
N GLY A 13 16.25 0.25 -4.71
CA GLY A 13 16.11 1.43 -3.84
C GLY A 13 15.40 2.64 -4.47
N VAL A 14 15.06 2.60 -5.76
CA VAL A 14 14.33 3.68 -6.46
C VAL A 14 12.85 3.35 -6.53
N ARG A 15 11.98 4.28 -6.17
CA ARG A 15 10.53 4.13 -6.34
C ARG A 15 10.21 4.21 -7.84
N VAL A 16 9.59 3.17 -8.38
CA VAL A 16 9.27 3.08 -9.81
C VAL A 16 7.78 3.18 -10.11
N TYR A 17 6.93 2.92 -9.11
CA TYR A 17 5.49 3.00 -9.24
C TYR A 17 4.86 3.23 -7.87
N GLU A 18 3.74 3.94 -7.84
CA GLU A 18 2.87 4.02 -6.67
C GLU A 18 1.40 4.04 -7.11
N THR A 19 0.55 3.40 -6.31
CA THR A 19 -0.91 3.51 -6.51
C THR A 19 -1.39 4.90 -6.06
N PRO A 20 -2.55 5.36 -6.54
CA PRO A 20 -3.23 6.50 -5.94
C PRO A 20 -3.43 6.32 -4.44
N LEU A 21 -3.46 7.44 -3.71
CA LEU A 21 -3.81 7.47 -2.30
C LEU A 21 -5.32 7.26 -2.15
N ILE A 22 -5.71 6.32 -1.31
CA ILE A 22 -7.11 6.08 -0.94
C ILE A 22 -7.32 6.33 0.54
N GLU A 23 -8.53 6.71 0.90
CA GLU A 23 -8.90 7.12 2.26
C GLU A 23 -10.07 6.26 2.76
N ALA A 24 -9.98 5.79 4.00
CA ALA A 24 -11.08 5.20 4.75
C ALA A 24 -11.44 6.08 5.94
N ARG A 25 -12.74 6.34 6.11
CA ARG A 25 -13.29 7.11 7.25
C ARG A 25 -14.03 6.24 8.26
N ASP A 26 -14.32 5.00 7.89
CA ASP A 26 -15.11 4.04 8.67
C ASP A 26 -14.41 2.68 8.76
N LEU A 27 -14.74 1.91 9.79
CA LEU A 27 -14.27 0.53 9.94
C LEU A 27 -15.03 -0.38 8.97
N THR A 28 -14.38 -0.75 7.87
CA THR A 28 -14.98 -1.64 6.86
C THR A 28 -14.85 -3.13 7.22
N ALA A 29 -14.09 -3.48 8.26
CA ALA A 29 -14.02 -4.80 8.87
C ALA A 29 -14.17 -4.69 10.40
N PRO A 30 -15.39 -4.45 10.91
CA PRO A 30 -15.63 -4.19 12.32
C PRO A 30 -15.28 -5.38 13.23
N ASP A 31 -15.44 -6.61 12.74
CA ASP A 31 -15.03 -7.85 13.41
C ASP A 31 -13.52 -7.94 13.69
N ARG A 32 -12.72 -7.19 12.91
CA ARG A 32 -11.26 -7.10 13.04
C ARG A 32 -10.81 -5.77 13.63
N HIS A 33 -11.75 -4.93 14.05
CA HIS A 33 -11.50 -3.55 14.49
C HIS A 33 -10.62 -2.76 13.51
N GLY A 34 -10.85 -2.92 12.20
CA GLY A 34 -10.00 -2.32 11.17
C GLY A 34 -10.73 -1.88 9.90
N ALA A 35 -9.94 -1.33 8.98
CA ALA A 35 -10.36 -1.02 7.62
C ALA A 35 -9.64 -1.94 6.62
N VAL A 36 -10.39 -2.41 5.63
CA VAL A 36 -9.90 -3.14 4.47
C VAL A 36 -9.76 -2.18 3.30
N PHE A 37 -8.64 -2.31 2.60
CA PHE A 37 -8.30 -1.51 1.43
C PHE A 37 -8.09 -2.41 0.22
N GLN A 38 -8.65 -2.02 -0.91
CA GLN A 38 -8.35 -2.62 -2.21
C GLN A 38 -7.59 -1.60 -3.05
N LEU A 39 -6.45 -2.02 -3.59
CA LEU A 39 -5.53 -1.18 -4.34
C LEU A 39 -5.24 -1.89 -5.67
N ASP A 40 -5.62 -1.26 -6.77
CA ASP A 40 -5.38 -1.81 -8.10
C ASP A 40 -3.95 -1.47 -8.57
N VAL A 41 -3.24 -2.50 -9.01
CA VAL A 41 -1.88 -2.39 -9.56
C VAL A 41 -1.90 -2.94 -10.98
N PRO A 42 -1.83 -2.08 -12.02
CA PRO A 42 -1.80 -2.56 -13.40
C PRO A 42 -0.57 -3.43 -13.63
N ALA A 43 -0.75 -4.64 -14.16
CA ALA A 43 0.36 -5.54 -14.45
C ALA A 43 1.39 -4.92 -15.41
N SER A 44 0.93 -4.06 -16.34
CA SER A 44 1.79 -3.32 -17.28
C SER A 44 2.68 -2.27 -16.60
N ALA A 45 2.39 -1.87 -15.37
CA ALA A 45 3.19 -0.89 -14.62
C ALA A 45 4.46 -1.51 -14.01
N LEU A 46 4.56 -2.84 -13.96
CA LEU A 46 5.68 -3.55 -13.34
C LEU A 46 6.33 -4.50 -14.35
N GLN A 47 7.64 -4.36 -14.55
CA GLN A 47 8.43 -5.31 -15.32
C GLN A 47 8.70 -6.57 -14.48
N PRO A 48 8.87 -7.76 -15.10
CA PRO A 48 9.23 -8.96 -14.36
C PRO A 48 10.48 -8.80 -13.46
N GLY A 49 10.47 -9.46 -12.31
CA GLY A 49 11.57 -9.45 -11.34
C GLY A 49 11.15 -9.04 -9.92
N TYR A 50 12.16 -8.84 -9.07
CA TYR A 50 11.96 -8.52 -7.66
C TYR A 50 11.74 -7.03 -7.41
N TYR A 51 10.84 -6.74 -6.48
CA TYR A 51 10.54 -5.42 -5.95
C TYR A 51 10.47 -5.47 -4.43
N THR A 52 10.74 -4.33 -3.80
CA THR A 52 10.25 -4.05 -2.46
C THR A 52 8.90 -3.35 -2.61
N CYS A 53 7.84 -3.97 -2.12
CA CYS A 53 6.54 -3.34 -1.99
C CYS A 53 6.42 -2.78 -0.58
N GLN A 54 6.11 -1.49 -0.47
CA GLN A 54 5.87 -0.79 0.80
C GLN A 54 4.41 -0.36 0.85
N VAL A 55 3.73 -0.74 1.94
CA VAL A 55 2.41 -0.19 2.28
C VAL A 55 2.65 1.07 3.08
N ASN A 56 2.06 2.20 2.68
CA ASN A 56 2.10 3.42 3.48
C ASN A 56 0.78 3.53 4.24
N VAL A 57 0.80 3.40 5.56
CA VAL A 57 -0.40 3.54 6.41
C VAL A 57 -0.27 4.81 7.22
N ILE A 58 -1.22 5.72 7.04
CA ILE A 58 -1.29 7.01 7.72
C ILE A 58 -2.61 7.08 8.46
N ASP A 59 -2.61 7.02 9.79
CA ASP A 59 -3.76 7.38 10.61
C ASP A 59 -3.57 8.83 11.07
N ASP A 60 -4.19 9.76 10.36
CA ASP A 60 -4.01 11.19 10.64
C ASP A 60 -4.80 11.66 11.87
N ALA A 61 -5.88 10.95 12.21
CA ALA A 61 -6.68 11.20 13.40
C ALA A 61 -5.91 10.79 14.67
N ALA A 62 -5.15 9.69 14.60
CA ALA A 62 -4.30 9.23 15.68
C ALA A 62 -2.87 9.81 15.63
N GLY A 63 -2.48 10.49 14.54
CA GLY A 63 -1.11 10.98 14.33
C GLY A 63 -0.08 9.85 14.19
N ALA A 64 -0.49 8.69 13.66
CA ALA A 64 0.33 7.48 13.58
C ALA A 64 0.68 7.11 12.14
N PHE A 65 1.88 6.55 11.96
CA PHE A 65 2.40 6.18 10.65
C PHE A 65 3.05 4.81 10.72
N ALA A 66 2.80 3.97 9.71
CA ALA A 66 3.48 2.69 9.54
C ALA A 66 3.86 2.46 8.07
N PHE A 67 5.02 1.85 7.86
CA PHE A 67 5.56 1.58 6.53
C PHE A 67 5.97 0.10 6.34
N PRO A 68 5.04 -0.88 6.47
CA PRO A 68 5.36 -2.29 6.26
C PRO A 68 5.96 -2.54 4.87
N ARG A 69 6.98 -3.41 4.82
CA ARG A 69 7.65 -3.79 3.58
C ARG A 69 7.59 -5.29 3.37
N LEU A 70 7.37 -5.70 2.13
CA LEU A 70 7.47 -7.08 1.68
C LEU A 70 8.24 -7.18 0.36
N VAL A 71 8.85 -8.34 0.13
CA VAL A 71 9.44 -8.67 -1.17
C VAL A 71 8.34 -9.20 -2.08
N LEU A 72 8.23 -8.62 -3.28
CA LEU A 72 7.31 -9.08 -4.32
C LEU A 72 8.12 -9.55 -5.53
N TYR A 73 7.80 -10.74 -6.04
CA TYR A 73 8.30 -11.21 -7.32
C TYR A 73 7.19 -11.11 -8.36
N VAL A 74 7.45 -10.36 -9.45
CA VAL A 74 6.54 -10.28 -10.60
C VAL A 74 7.02 -11.27 -11.65
N ALA A 75 6.20 -12.27 -11.93
CA ALA A 75 6.41 -13.23 -13.00
C ALA A 75 5.85 -12.70 -14.34
N ARG A 76 6.24 -13.34 -15.44
CA ARG A 76 5.61 -13.14 -16.76
C ARG A 76 4.33 -13.94 -16.87
#